data_AF-A0A1E8FQX5-F1
#
_entry.id   AF-A0A1E8FQX5-F1
#
_cell.length_a   1.000
_cell.length_b   1.000
_cell.length_c   1.000
_cell.angle_alpha   90.00
_cell.angle_beta   90.00
_cell.angle_gamma   90.00
#
_symmetry.space_group_name_H-M   'P 1'
#
loop_
_entity.id
_entity.type
_entity.pdbx_description
1 polymer ?
#
loop_
_entity_poly.entity_id
_entity_poly.type
_entity_poly.pdbx_seq_one_letter_code
_entity_poly.pdbx_strand_id
1 'polypeptide(L)'
;MNRMRIDERYSNALREELVSRVRKETPAKARRRARIWLGAGALAGVGLLGGIGATAAGILVIPGGERITPLAAPVTETYMGTATVELGTPPEGTTGVQVDLVCLTPGRFEFEDGASGTCDESTSASKPGWTGYTLALTPGQHSVTIKTDLQNRWRITAKYVKQERLPLGTNVKGESYGMESPENGTPDLIAVIATNGRSGYAYRTDLDEASGVAAMKTFKSPADALAWQEARGNKAIAVPVYDQDGENVLGEFVIGGGTAYVEGAPTEMPSEPGRPAPSRR
;
A
#
# COMPACT_ATOMS: atom_id res chain seq x y z
N MET A 1 -5.04 11.09 37.67
CA MET A 1 -4.66 11.97 36.54
C MET A 1 -3.14 12.05 36.48
N ASN A 2 -2.50 11.24 35.63
CA ASN A 2 -1.05 11.33 35.37
C ASN A 2 -0.82 11.77 33.92
N ARG A 3 -0.29 12.98 33.75
CA ARG A 3 0.20 13.49 32.46
C ARG A 3 1.51 12.78 32.16
N MET A 4 1.57 12.02 31.07
CA MET A 4 2.85 11.58 30.49
C MET A 4 3.64 12.83 30.07
N ARG A 5 4.72 13.14 30.77
CA ARG A 5 5.72 14.13 30.31
C ARG A 5 6.64 13.40 29.33
N ILE A 6 6.52 13.72 28.06
CA ILE A 6 7.53 13.34 27.06
C ILE A 6 8.82 14.06 27.44
N ASP A 7 9.91 13.31 27.54
CA ASP A 7 11.22 13.82 27.91
C ASP A 7 11.71 14.89 26.92
N GLU A 8 12.16 16.05 27.43
CA GLU A 8 12.60 17.19 26.62
C GLU A 8 13.81 16.85 25.74
N ARG A 9 14.67 15.92 26.14
CA ARG A 9 15.82 15.49 25.32
C ARG A 9 15.36 14.68 24.11
N TYR A 10 14.35 13.84 24.28
CA TYR A 10 13.78 13.07 23.17
C TYR A 10 13.12 14.00 22.15
N SER A 11 12.37 15.01 22.63
CA SER A 11 11.74 16.02 21.77
C SER A 11 12.76 16.87 21.01
N ASN A 12 13.89 17.19 21.63
CA ASN A 12 14.96 17.96 21.00
C ASN A 12 15.75 17.13 19.99
N ALA A 13 16.06 15.86 20.31
CA ALA A 13 16.71 14.96 19.38
C ALA A 13 15.85 14.70 18.13
N LEU A 14 14.53 14.58 18.28
CA LEU A 14 13.61 14.42 17.16
C LEU A 14 13.57 15.69 16.28
N ARG A 15 13.55 16.87 16.90
CA ARG A 15 13.58 18.15 16.17
C ARG A 15 14.90 18.36 15.43
N GLU A 16 16.04 18.04 16.06
CA GLU A 16 17.36 18.15 15.42
C GLU A 16 17.48 17.21 14.22
N GLU A 17 16.97 15.98 14.33
CA GLU A 17 17.02 15.02 13.24
C GLU A 17 16.07 15.40 12.09
N LEU A 18 14.89 15.94 12.38
CA LEU A 18 13.99 16.50 11.37
C LEU A 18 14.60 17.72 10.65
N VAL A 19 15.22 18.64 11.38
CA VAL A 19 15.91 19.81 10.80
C VAL A 19 17.12 19.39 9.96
N SER A 20 17.86 18.37 10.40
CA SER A 20 18.99 17.78 9.67
C SER A 20 18.55 17.19 8.32
N ARG A 21 17.44 16.44 8.31
CA ARG A 21 16.89 15.85 7.07
C ARG A 21 16.39 16.90 6.09
N VAL A 22 15.68 17.92 6.59
CA VAL A 22 15.20 19.04 5.75
C VAL A 22 16.36 19.84 5.15
N ARG A 23 17.45 20.06 5.90
CA ARG A 23 18.64 20.78 5.40
C ARG A 23 19.44 19.99 4.37
N LYS A 24 19.47 18.66 4.47
CA LYS A 24 20.16 17.80 3.50
C LYS A 24 19.41 17.69 2.17
N GLU A 25 18.11 17.98 2.12
CA GLU A 25 17.28 17.81 0.93
C GLU A 25 17.11 19.05 0.03
N THR A 26 17.96 20.09 0.14
CA THR A 26 17.93 21.17 -0.88
C THR A 26 19.31 21.50 -1.46
N PRO A 27 19.49 21.31 -2.78
CA PRO A 27 19.44 22.48 -3.65
C PRO A 27 18.51 22.30 -4.87
N ALA A 28 17.68 23.32 -5.09
CA ALA A 28 17.12 23.90 -6.33
C ALA A 28 16.70 23.06 -7.58
N LYS A 29 16.98 21.75 -7.70
CA LYS A 29 16.55 20.90 -8.83
C LYS A 29 15.42 19.91 -8.49
N ALA A 30 14.98 19.86 -7.23
CA ALA A 30 13.94 18.95 -6.75
C ALA A 30 12.48 19.42 -7.00
N ARG A 31 12.25 20.55 -7.68
CA ARG A 31 10.91 21.09 -7.93
C ARG A 31 10.05 20.29 -8.92
N ARG A 32 10.58 19.26 -9.56
CA ARG A 32 9.82 18.35 -10.45
C ARG A 32 9.44 17.01 -9.82
N ARG A 33 9.87 16.71 -8.58
CA ARG A 33 9.64 15.39 -7.93
C ARG A 33 8.82 15.45 -6.64
N ALA A 34 8.32 16.63 -6.24
CA ALA A 34 7.47 16.80 -5.05
C ALA A 34 5.98 16.57 -5.37
N ARG A 35 5.64 15.42 -5.94
CA ARG A 35 4.25 14.97 -6.18
C ARG A 35 4.09 13.48 -5.97
N ILE A 36 4.71 12.91 -4.94
CA ILE A 36 4.37 11.55 -4.52
C ILE A 36 4.51 11.54 -3.01
N TRP A 37 3.38 11.63 -2.33
CA TRP A 37 3.06 10.92 -1.09
C TRP A 37 1.57 11.23 -0.88
N LEU A 38 0.72 10.52 -1.65
CA LEU A 38 -0.66 10.32 -1.23
C LEU A 38 -0.55 9.60 0.12
N GLY A 39 -0.77 10.35 1.19
CA GLY A 39 -0.88 9.81 2.53
C GLY A 39 -1.94 8.72 2.53
N ALA A 40 -1.54 7.53 2.96
CA ALA A 40 -2.34 6.46 3.55
C ALA A 40 -3.86 6.55 3.28
N GLY A 41 -4.31 5.92 2.20
CA GLY A 41 -5.75 5.79 1.95
C GLY A 41 -6.15 5.17 0.61
N ALA A 42 -5.27 5.13 -0.39
CA ALA A 42 -5.54 4.38 -1.63
C ALA A 42 -5.09 2.93 -1.44
N LEU A 43 -6.04 1.99 -1.55
CA LEU A 43 -5.97 0.53 -1.30
C LEU A 43 -6.25 0.09 0.14
N ALA A 44 -7.45 0.41 0.64
CA ALA A 44 -8.12 -0.51 1.56
C ALA A 44 -8.66 -1.69 0.75
N GLY A 45 -7.80 -2.69 0.52
CA GLY A 45 -8.16 -3.94 -0.13
C GLY A 45 -7.06 -4.49 -1.04
N VAL A 46 -6.13 -5.24 -0.43
CA VAL A 46 -5.14 -6.13 -1.07
C VAL A 46 -3.94 -5.43 -1.75
N GLY A 47 -2.75 -5.62 -1.17
CA GLY A 47 -1.46 -5.54 -1.89
C GLY A 47 -0.89 -4.15 -2.21
N LEU A 48 -0.49 -3.37 -1.21
CA LEU A 48 0.06 -2.01 -1.39
C LEU A 48 1.56 -1.90 -1.69
N LEU A 49 2.23 -2.95 -2.17
CA LEU A 49 3.65 -2.86 -2.57
C LEU A 49 3.99 -3.43 -3.95
N GLY A 50 3.00 -3.81 -4.75
CA GLY A 50 3.22 -4.15 -6.16
C GLY A 50 1.95 -4.70 -6.76
N GLY A 51 1.32 -3.89 -7.62
CA GLY A 51 0.20 -4.21 -8.51
C GLY A 51 -0.49 -5.55 -8.31
N ILE A 52 -1.39 -5.65 -7.32
CA ILE A 52 -2.50 -6.62 -7.38
C ILE A 52 -3.78 -5.92 -6.92
N GLY A 53 -4.38 -5.13 -7.82
CA GLY A 53 -5.83 -5.08 -7.86
C GLY A 53 -6.34 -6.45 -8.28
N ALA A 54 -7.48 -6.90 -7.75
CA ALA A 54 -8.09 -8.22 -7.97
C ALA A 54 -8.32 -8.56 -9.46
N THR A 55 -7.26 -8.92 -10.17
CA THR A 55 -7.24 -9.23 -11.61
C THR A 55 -6.92 -10.71 -11.86
N ALA A 56 -7.07 -11.57 -10.84
CA ALA A 56 -6.87 -13.01 -10.99
C ALA A 56 -7.89 -13.69 -11.93
N ALA A 57 -8.88 -12.97 -12.48
CA ALA A 57 -9.87 -13.54 -13.40
C ALA A 57 -10.30 -12.64 -14.58
N GLY A 58 -9.68 -11.48 -14.81
CA GLY A 58 -9.99 -10.66 -16.01
C GLY A 58 -11.41 -10.06 -16.07
N ILE A 59 -12.15 -9.97 -14.96
CA ILE A 59 -13.55 -9.50 -14.98
C ILE A 59 -13.69 -7.97 -14.82
N LEU A 60 -12.65 -7.27 -14.34
CA LEU A 60 -12.65 -5.79 -14.27
C LEU A 60 -11.34 -5.24 -14.82
N VAL A 61 -11.39 -4.79 -16.07
CA VAL A 61 -10.31 -4.04 -16.72
C VAL A 61 -10.44 -2.58 -16.31
N ILE A 62 -9.59 -2.13 -15.39
CA ILE A 62 -9.57 -0.72 -14.95
C ILE A 62 -8.70 0.06 -15.94
N PRO A 63 -9.21 1.09 -16.63
CA PRO A 63 -8.37 1.96 -17.46
C PRO A 63 -7.25 2.58 -16.63
N GLY A 64 -6.08 2.77 -17.24
CA GLY A 64 -4.86 3.17 -16.50
C GLY A 64 -4.23 2.07 -15.64
N GLY A 65 -4.95 0.98 -15.37
CA GLY A 65 -4.48 -0.16 -14.61
C GLY A 65 -3.56 -1.07 -15.41
N GLU A 66 -3.22 -2.20 -14.81
CA GLU A 66 -2.37 -3.21 -15.41
C GLU A 66 -3.20 -4.41 -15.87
N ARG A 67 -2.93 -4.87 -17.09
CA ARG A 67 -3.40 -6.15 -17.58
C ARG A 67 -2.29 -7.18 -17.42
N ILE A 68 -2.56 -8.21 -16.64
CA ILE A 68 -1.65 -9.33 -16.42
C ILE A 68 -2.17 -10.54 -17.21
N THR A 69 -1.40 -10.98 -18.20
CA THR A 69 -1.71 -12.16 -19.03
C THR A 69 -0.72 -13.29 -18.71
N PRO A 70 -1.17 -14.44 -18.18
CA PRO A 70 -0.29 -15.59 -17.99
C PRO A 70 0.25 -16.10 -19.32
N LEU A 71 1.56 -16.35 -19.41
CA LEU A 71 2.21 -16.88 -20.60
C LEU A 71 2.73 -18.31 -20.43
N ALA A 72 2.81 -18.79 -19.19
CA ALA A 72 3.27 -20.13 -18.86
C ALA A 72 2.42 -20.76 -17.74
N ALA A 73 2.48 -22.09 -17.64
CA ALA A 73 1.95 -22.80 -16.49
C ALA A 73 2.70 -22.37 -15.21
N PRO A 74 2.00 -22.22 -14.08
CA PRO A 74 2.65 -21.87 -12.83
C PRO A 74 3.49 -23.02 -12.26
N VAL A 75 4.60 -22.66 -11.63
CA VAL A 75 5.39 -23.53 -10.76
C VAL A 75 4.94 -23.28 -9.32
N THR A 76 4.55 -24.34 -8.61
CA THR A 76 4.14 -24.26 -7.21
C THR A 76 5.02 -25.17 -6.35
N GLU A 77 5.76 -24.58 -5.42
CA GLU A 77 6.68 -25.30 -4.54
C GLU A 77 6.60 -24.81 -3.10
N THR A 78 7.13 -25.60 -2.16
CA THR A 78 7.15 -25.28 -0.73
C THR A 78 8.57 -25.40 -0.23
N TYR A 79 9.05 -24.38 0.47
CA TYR A 79 10.42 -24.27 0.94
C TYR A 79 10.50 -23.95 2.44
N MET A 80 11.72 -24.07 2.95
CA MET A 80 12.11 -23.64 4.29
C MET A 80 13.43 -22.88 4.17
N GLY A 81 13.53 -21.72 4.82
CA GLY A 81 14.66 -20.83 4.64
C GLY A 81 14.67 -20.14 3.28
N THR A 82 15.81 -19.53 2.96
CA THR A 82 16.05 -18.90 1.65
C THR A 82 16.09 -19.97 0.57
N ALA A 83 15.35 -19.78 -0.52
CA ALA A 83 15.34 -20.71 -1.65
C ALA A 83 15.11 -19.99 -2.99
N THR A 84 15.54 -20.66 -4.06
CA THR A 84 15.40 -20.22 -5.45
C THR A 84 14.44 -21.16 -6.17
N VAL A 85 13.45 -20.57 -6.85
CA VAL A 85 12.45 -21.28 -7.64
C VAL A 85 12.84 -21.21 -9.11
N GLU A 86 13.09 -22.36 -9.72
CA GLU A 86 13.41 -22.45 -11.15
C GLU A 86 12.13 -22.40 -11.99
N LEU A 87 12.07 -21.46 -12.93
CA LEU A 87 10.92 -21.22 -13.82
C LEU A 87 11.19 -21.68 -15.26
N GLY A 88 12.45 -21.94 -15.59
CA GLY A 88 12.88 -22.28 -16.95
C GLY A 88 12.95 -21.06 -17.88
N THR A 89 12.91 -21.30 -19.19
CA THR A 89 13.05 -20.23 -20.19
C THR A 89 11.77 -19.37 -20.28
N PRO A 90 11.87 -18.03 -20.15
CA PRO A 90 10.74 -17.13 -20.37
C PRO A 90 10.16 -17.28 -21.77
N PRO A 91 8.84 -17.48 -21.92
CA PRO A 91 8.17 -17.39 -23.22
C PRO A 91 8.37 -16.02 -23.89
N GLU A 92 8.25 -15.97 -25.22
CA GLU A 92 8.30 -14.71 -25.96
C GLU A 92 7.24 -13.71 -25.46
N GLY A 93 7.64 -12.45 -25.31
CA GLY A 93 6.75 -11.38 -24.84
C GLY A 93 6.54 -11.32 -23.33
N THR A 94 7.25 -12.14 -22.55
CA THR A 94 7.27 -12.03 -21.07
C THR A 94 7.83 -10.68 -20.65
N THR A 95 7.12 -9.99 -19.75
CA THR A 95 7.58 -8.73 -19.16
C THR A 95 7.75 -8.81 -17.65
N GLY A 96 7.23 -9.86 -17.00
CA GLY A 96 7.39 -10.07 -15.56
C GLY A 96 7.16 -11.50 -15.11
N VAL A 97 7.40 -11.72 -13.82
CA VAL A 97 7.06 -12.95 -13.09
C VAL A 97 6.04 -12.61 -12.01
N GLN A 98 4.83 -13.15 -12.13
CA GLN A 98 3.83 -13.06 -11.07
C GLN A 98 4.13 -14.12 -10.02
N VAL A 99 4.18 -13.70 -8.75
CA VAL A 99 4.47 -14.53 -7.59
C VAL A 99 3.36 -14.38 -6.57
N ASP A 100 2.83 -15.51 -6.12
CA ASP A 100 1.91 -15.62 -4.99
C ASP A 100 2.61 -16.41 -3.88
N LEU A 101 3.03 -15.71 -2.82
CA LEU A 101 3.68 -16.30 -1.66
C LEU A 101 2.68 -16.47 -0.53
N VAL A 102 2.60 -17.70 -0.01
CA VAL A 102 1.81 -18.08 1.15
C VAL A 102 2.76 -18.42 2.29
N CYS A 103 2.74 -17.61 3.34
CA CYS A 103 3.48 -17.85 4.57
C CYS A 103 2.89 -19.06 5.30
N LEU A 104 3.73 -20.03 5.63
CA LEU A 104 3.38 -21.17 6.47
C LEU A 104 3.88 -21.00 7.91
N THR A 105 4.81 -20.07 8.12
CA THR A 105 5.24 -19.57 9.43
C THR A 105 5.29 -18.04 9.41
N PRO A 106 5.21 -17.39 10.58
CA PRO A 106 5.51 -15.98 10.71
C PRO A 106 6.94 -15.67 10.26
N GLY A 107 7.17 -14.45 9.78
CA GLY A 107 8.50 -14.02 9.34
C GLY A 107 8.46 -12.92 8.28
N ARG A 108 9.65 -12.42 7.92
CA ARG A 108 9.86 -11.49 6.80
C ARG A 108 10.43 -12.23 5.61
N PHE A 109 9.83 -12.01 4.45
CA PHE A 109 10.20 -12.62 3.18
C PHE A 109 10.57 -11.51 2.19
N GLU A 110 11.77 -11.55 1.65
CA GLU A 110 12.31 -10.53 0.75
C GLU A 110 12.52 -11.09 -0.65
N PHE A 111 12.06 -10.35 -1.65
CA PHE A 111 12.21 -10.62 -3.07
C PHE A 111 13.55 -10.07 -3.60
N GLU A 112 13.95 -10.47 -4.80
CA GLU A 112 15.27 -10.13 -5.37
C GLU A 112 15.48 -8.64 -5.64
N ASP A 113 14.40 -7.91 -5.87
CA ASP A 113 14.39 -6.45 -6.07
C ASP A 113 14.36 -5.65 -4.75
N GLY A 114 14.39 -6.34 -3.60
CA GLY A 114 14.36 -5.75 -2.27
C GLY A 114 12.95 -5.48 -1.74
N ALA A 115 11.89 -5.76 -2.51
CA ALA A 115 10.53 -5.77 -1.97
C ALA A 115 10.42 -6.82 -0.86
N SER A 116 9.53 -6.63 0.12
CA SER A 116 9.35 -7.61 1.19
C SER A 116 7.93 -7.65 1.74
N GLY A 117 7.49 -8.84 2.12
CA GLY A 117 6.27 -9.08 2.90
C GLY A 117 6.59 -9.55 4.32
N THR A 118 5.73 -9.22 5.28
CA THR A 118 5.80 -9.73 6.66
C THR A 118 4.52 -10.48 6.99
N CYS A 119 4.68 -11.62 7.64
CA CYS A 119 3.59 -12.46 8.11
C CYS A 119 3.67 -12.58 9.63
N ASP A 120 2.59 -12.23 10.31
CA ASP A 120 2.47 -12.28 11.78
C ASP A 120 1.64 -13.49 12.23
N GLU A 121 1.78 -13.90 13.48
CA GLU A 121 1.02 -15.02 14.09
C GLU A 121 -0.51 -14.82 14.06
N SER A 122 -0.98 -13.58 13.97
CA SER A 122 -2.40 -13.24 13.86
C SER A 122 -3.01 -13.57 12.50
N THR A 123 -2.19 -13.94 11.50
CA THR A 123 -2.65 -14.62 10.28
C THR A 123 -2.92 -16.10 10.61
N SER A 124 -3.93 -16.28 11.45
CA SER A 124 -4.37 -17.55 12.04
C SER A 124 -4.70 -18.61 10.98
N ALA A 125 -4.65 -19.88 11.38
CA ALA A 125 -4.81 -21.11 10.58
C ALA A 125 -6.02 -21.18 9.61
N SER A 126 -6.90 -20.17 9.60
CA SER A 126 -8.02 -20.02 8.64
C SER A 126 -7.69 -19.15 7.42
N LYS A 127 -6.64 -18.31 7.46
CA LYS A 127 -6.14 -17.49 6.34
C LYS A 127 -4.61 -17.35 6.47
N PRO A 128 -3.82 -18.21 5.83
CA PRO A 128 -2.37 -18.05 5.86
C PRO A 128 -2.00 -16.68 5.28
N GLY A 129 -1.01 -16.00 5.88
CA GLY A 129 -0.51 -14.73 5.37
C GLY A 129 -0.13 -14.89 3.90
N TRP A 130 -0.71 -14.06 3.03
CA TRP A 130 -0.50 -14.10 1.59
C TRP A 130 0.10 -12.78 1.13
N THR A 131 1.13 -12.88 0.29
CA THR A 131 1.75 -11.74 -0.41
C THR A 131 1.83 -12.11 -1.88
N GLY A 132 1.07 -11.43 -2.71
CA GLY A 132 1.24 -11.49 -4.16
C GLY A 132 2.02 -10.28 -4.67
N TYR A 133 2.87 -10.50 -5.68
CA TYR A 133 3.74 -9.49 -6.26
C TYR A 133 4.05 -9.82 -7.73
N THR A 134 4.33 -8.81 -8.57
CA THR A 134 4.86 -9.04 -9.94
C THR A 134 6.25 -8.43 -10.04
N LEU A 135 7.24 -9.30 -10.24
CA LEU A 135 8.64 -8.90 -10.48
C LEU A 135 8.80 -8.48 -11.93
N ALA A 136 9.45 -7.34 -12.16
CA ALA A 136 9.90 -6.98 -13.50
C ALA A 136 10.93 -8.00 -13.98
N LEU A 137 10.77 -8.52 -15.20
CA LEU A 137 11.68 -9.52 -15.73
C LEU A 137 13.05 -8.89 -16.03
N THR A 138 14.11 -9.40 -15.41
CA THR A 138 15.48 -9.06 -15.79
C THR A 138 15.92 -9.90 -17.01
N PRO A 139 16.67 -9.37 -17.98
CA PRO A 139 17.17 -10.17 -19.11
C PRO A 139 17.93 -11.41 -18.63
N GLY A 140 17.54 -12.60 -19.10
CA GLY A 140 18.13 -13.87 -18.68
C GLY A 140 17.65 -14.39 -17.32
N GLN A 141 16.62 -13.79 -16.72
CA GLN A 141 16.01 -14.33 -15.51
C GLN A 141 15.27 -15.63 -15.83
N HIS A 142 15.66 -16.70 -15.13
CA HIS A 142 15.10 -18.04 -15.25
C HIS A 142 14.55 -18.58 -13.95
N SER A 143 14.69 -17.80 -12.87
CA SER A 143 14.33 -18.18 -11.52
C SER A 143 14.01 -16.95 -10.67
N VAL A 144 13.43 -17.20 -9.49
CA VAL A 144 13.16 -16.18 -8.47
C VAL A 144 13.64 -16.67 -7.12
N THR A 145 14.40 -15.84 -6.42
CA THR A 145 14.87 -16.14 -5.06
C THR A 145 14.06 -15.39 -4.01
N ILE A 146 13.63 -16.11 -2.97
CA ILE A 146 13.04 -15.51 -1.77
C ILE A 146 14.02 -15.65 -0.62
N LYS A 147 14.41 -14.53 -0.03
CA LYS A 147 15.30 -14.45 1.13
C LYS A 147 14.49 -14.41 2.42
N THR A 148 14.83 -15.28 3.35
CA THR A 148 14.19 -15.39 4.66
C THR A 148 15.05 -16.21 5.64
N ASP A 149 14.72 -16.13 6.93
CA ASP A 149 15.36 -16.92 8.00
C ASP A 149 15.16 -18.43 7.83
N LEU A 150 16.14 -19.21 8.28
CA LEU A 150 16.25 -20.66 8.07
C LEU A 150 15.06 -21.49 8.57
N GLN A 151 14.30 -20.99 9.55
CA GLN A 151 13.14 -21.69 10.13
C GLN A 151 11.82 -21.34 9.43
N ASN A 152 11.84 -20.31 8.57
CA ASN A 152 10.61 -19.82 7.97
C ASN A 152 10.19 -20.74 6.83
N ARG A 153 8.93 -21.20 6.87
CA ARG A 153 8.34 -22.05 5.84
C ARG A 153 7.33 -21.25 5.03
N TRP A 154 7.33 -21.52 3.74
CA TRP A 154 6.50 -20.78 2.80
C TRP A 154 6.22 -21.63 1.57
N ARG A 155 5.08 -21.36 0.94
CA ARG A 155 4.71 -21.90 -0.37
C ARG A 155 4.69 -20.75 -1.36
N ILE A 156 5.11 -21.00 -2.58
CA ILE A 156 5.11 -20.03 -3.66
C ILE A 156 4.44 -20.62 -4.87
N THR A 157 3.68 -19.79 -5.58
CA THR A 157 3.23 -20.05 -6.95
C THR A 157 3.79 -18.95 -7.83
N ALA A 158 4.62 -19.30 -8.78
CA ALA A 158 5.29 -18.33 -9.66
C ALA A 158 5.03 -18.67 -11.13
N LYS A 159 4.82 -17.66 -11.97
CA LYS A 159 4.59 -17.84 -13.42
C LYS A 159 5.03 -16.64 -14.23
N TYR A 160 5.46 -16.88 -15.46
CA TYR A 160 5.73 -15.83 -16.43
C TYR A 160 4.43 -15.16 -16.89
N VAL A 161 4.45 -13.83 -16.92
CA VAL A 161 3.32 -13.01 -17.34
C VAL A 161 3.75 -11.92 -18.33
N LYS A 162 2.80 -11.52 -19.18
CA LYS A 162 2.83 -10.25 -19.88
C LYS A 162 2.00 -9.25 -19.09
N GLN A 163 2.70 -8.31 -18.48
CA GLN A 163 2.13 -7.16 -17.80
C GLN A 163 2.15 -5.96 -18.76
N GLU A 164 0.97 -5.38 -18.99
CA GLU A 164 0.77 -4.23 -19.88
C GLU A 164 0.00 -3.14 -19.14
N ARG A 165 0.51 -1.90 -19.19
CA ARG A 165 -0.22 -0.72 -18.72
C ARG A 165 -1.29 -0.36 -19.75
N LEU A 166 -2.53 -0.25 -19.31
CA LEU A 166 -3.64 0.20 -20.16
C LEU A 166 -3.68 1.72 -20.21
N PRO A 167 -4.13 2.32 -21.33
CA PRO A 167 -4.39 3.75 -21.37
C PRO A 167 -5.52 4.14 -20.42
N LEU A 168 -5.57 5.41 -20.04
CA LEU A 168 -6.73 5.99 -19.36
C LEU A 168 -7.96 5.95 -20.26
N GLY A 169 -9.14 5.86 -19.65
CA GLY A 169 -10.40 6.06 -20.33
C GLY A 169 -10.68 7.54 -20.53
N THR A 170 -11.57 7.87 -21.46
CA THR A 170 -12.09 9.22 -21.66
C THR A 170 -13.61 9.14 -21.73
N ASN A 171 -14.30 9.92 -20.90
CA ASN A 171 -15.76 9.92 -20.87
C ASN A 171 -16.35 10.86 -21.93
N VAL A 172 -17.68 10.93 -22.02
CA VAL A 172 -18.39 11.78 -23.00
C VAL A 172 -18.15 13.29 -22.80
N LYS A 173 -17.74 13.72 -21.60
CA LYS A 173 -17.35 15.10 -21.29
C LYS A 173 -15.89 15.40 -21.66
N GLY A 174 -15.14 14.41 -22.15
CA GLY A 174 -13.71 14.53 -22.46
C GLY A 174 -12.80 14.44 -21.23
N GLU A 175 -13.33 14.04 -20.07
CA GLU A 175 -12.55 13.88 -18.84
C GLU A 175 -11.88 12.51 -18.82
N SER A 176 -10.64 12.47 -18.31
CA SER A 176 -9.88 11.23 -18.18
C SER A 176 -10.27 10.46 -16.93
N TYR A 177 -10.44 9.13 -17.03
CA TYR A 177 -10.76 8.29 -15.88
C TYR A 177 -9.90 7.03 -15.84
N GLY A 178 -9.57 6.56 -14.63
CA GLY A 178 -8.76 5.35 -14.46
C GLY A 178 -7.89 5.33 -13.21
N MET A 179 -6.91 4.45 -13.22
CA MET A 179 -5.84 4.37 -12.24
C MET A 179 -4.68 5.28 -12.63
N GLU A 180 -4.22 6.11 -11.69
CA GLU A 180 -3.02 6.92 -11.87
C GLU A 180 -1.79 6.02 -12.05
N SER A 181 -0.92 6.40 -12.98
CA SER A 181 0.39 5.77 -13.13
C SER A 181 1.43 6.76 -13.66
N PRO A 182 2.74 6.51 -13.47
CA PRO A 182 3.79 7.36 -14.04
C PRO A 182 3.70 7.51 -15.57
N GLU A 183 3.26 6.46 -16.27
CA GLU A 183 3.15 6.44 -17.73
C GLU A 183 1.91 7.20 -18.23
N ASN A 184 0.80 7.08 -17.52
CA ASN A 184 -0.49 7.64 -17.91
C ASN A 184 -0.78 9.03 -17.30
N GLY A 185 -0.05 9.40 -16.26
CA GLY A 185 -0.33 10.58 -15.44
C GLY A 185 -1.54 10.37 -14.52
N THR A 186 -2.00 11.48 -13.94
CA THR A 186 -3.14 11.49 -13.00
C THR A 186 -4.44 11.82 -13.75
N PRO A 187 -5.44 10.93 -13.76
CA PRO A 187 -6.73 11.20 -14.40
C PRO A 187 -7.55 12.27 -13.66
N ASP A 188 -8.59 12.76 -14.31
CA ASP A 188 -9.58 13.67 -13.70
C ASP A 188 -10.51 12.92 -12.73
N LEU A 189 -10.82 11.66 -13.05
CA LEU A 189 -11.57 10.72 -12.22
C LEU A 189 -10.69 9.52 -11.83
N ILE A 190 -10.37 9.40 -10.55
CA ILE A 190 -9.45 8.38 -10.01
C ILE A 190 -10.25 7.19 -9.49
N ALA A 191 -9.86 5.99 -9.92
CA ALA A 191 -10.49 4.74 -9.50
C ALA A 191 -10.37 4.53 -7.98
N VAL A 192 -11.49 4.28 -7.32
CA VAL A 192 -11.60 4.03 -5.87
C VAL A 192 -12.61 2.92 -5.57
N ILE A 193 -12.56 2.38 -4.35
CA ILE A 193 -13.59 1.49 -3.83
C ILE A 193 -14.34 2.26 -2.74
N ALA A 194 -15.65 2.42 -2.93
CA ALA A 194 -16.52 3.06 -1.96
C ALA A 194 -16.66 2.23 -0.68
N THR A 195 -17.10 2.85 0.41
CA THR A 195 -17.36 2.22 1.72
C THR A 195 -18.38 1.08 1.65
N ASN A 196 -19.23 1.07 0.61
CA ASN A 196 -20.19 -0.01 0.34
C ASN A 196 -19.61 -1.15 -0.53
N GLY A 197 -18.30 -1.15 -0.80
CA GLY A 197 -17.60 -2.16 -1.59
C GLY A 197 -17.75 -2.01 -3.11
N ARG A 198 -18.47 -0.99 -3.60
CA ARG A 198 -18.61 -0.75 -5.05
C ARG A 198 -17.38 -0.03 -5.59
N SER A 199 -16.84 -0.52 -6.70
CA SER A 199 -15.83 0.19 -7.48
C SER A 199 -16.46 1.33 -8.27
N GLY A 200 -15.76 2.46 -8.35
CA GLY A 200 -16.14 3.62 -9.15
C GLY A 200 -14.99 4.61 -9.20
N TYR A 201 -15.30 5.89 -9.42
CA TYR A 201 -14.29 6.93 -9.57
C TYR A 201 -14.62 8.17 -8.73
N ALA A 202 -13.62 8.74 -8.07
CA ALA A 202 -13.74 10.01 -7.38
C ALA A 202 -13.04 11.11 -8.19
N TYR A 203 -13.60 12.32 -8.22
CA TYR A 203 -12.92 13.44 -8.87
C TYR A 203 -11.60 13.74 -8.14
N ARG A 204 -10.53 13.92 -8.92
CA ARG A 204 -9.22 14.30 -8.41
C ARG A 204 -9.28 15.58 -7.58
N THR A 205 -10.11 16.55 -7.97
CA THR A 205 -10.29 17.81 -7.24
C THR A 205 -10.80 17.57 -5.82
N ASP A 206 -11.78 16.68 -5.68
CA ASP A 206 -12.40 16.37 -4.40
C ASP A 206 -11.41 15.59 -3.52
N LEU A 207 -10.63 14.69 -4.11
CA LEU A 207 -9.53 13.99 -3.44
C LEU A 207 -8.41 14.95 -3.02
N ASP A 208 -8.04 15.92 -3.85
CA ASP A 208 -7.01 16.93 -3.54
C ASP A 208 -7.45 17.84 -2.39
N GLU A 209 -8.72 18.23 -2.35
CA GLU A 209 -9.30 19.01 -1.27
C GLU A 209 -9.39 18.19 0.02
N ALA A 210 -9.91 16.97 -0.08
CA ALA A 210 -10.05 16.06 1.04
C ALA A 210 -8.70 15.60 1.60
N SER A 211 -7.65 15.42 0.79
CA SER A 211 -6.32 15.04 1.29
C SER A 211 -5.50 16.23 1.81
N GLY A 212 -5.94 17.46 1.54
CA GLY A 212 -5.20 18.68 1.87
C GLY A 212 -4.13 19.06 0.84
N VAL A 213 -3.98 18.32 -0.26
CA VAL A 213 -3.09 18.69 -1.38
C VAL A 213 -3.45 20.07 -1.94
N ALA A 214 -4.73 20.43 -1.98
CA ALA A 214 -5.16 21.77 -2.36
C ALA A 214 -4.68 22.83 -1.35
N ALA A 215 -4.86 22.57 -0.05
CA ALA A 215 -4.44 23.49 1.02
C ALA A 215 -2.92 23.64 1.10
N MET A 216 -2.16 22.58 0.86
CA MET A 216 -0.69 22.59 0.83
C MET A 216 -0.11 23.64 -0.11
N LYS A 217 -0.81 23.94 -1.23
CA LYS A 217 -0.38 24.98 -2.18
C LYS A 217 -0.41 26.39 -1.59
N THR A 218 -1.13 26.60 -0.49
CA THR A 218 -1.27 27.90 0.18
C THR A 218 -0.38 28.06 1.41
N PHE A 219 0.23 26.98 1.92
CA PHE A 219 1.09 27.04 3.09
C PHE A 219 2.37 27.80 2.77
N LYS A 220 2.70 28.78 3.61
CA LYS A 220 3.92 29.59 3.50
C LYS A 220 4.95 29.15 4.53
N SER A 221 4.53 28.36 5.52
CA SER A 221 5.37 27.88 6.62
C SER A 221 4.90 26.51 7.15
N PRO A 222 5.77 25.78 7.89
CA PRO A 222 5.35 24.59 8.62
C PRO A 222 4.24 24.85 9.65
N ALA A 223 4.14 26.07 10.19
CA ALA A 223 3.08 26.45 11.13
C ALA A 223 1.70 26.46 10.46
N ASP A 224 1.61 26.83 9.18
CA ASP A 224 0.35 26.79 8.42
C ASP A 224 -0.15 25.35 8.23
N ALA A 225 0.79 24.41 8.02
CA ALA A 225 0.45 22.99 7.92
C ALA A 225 -0.06 22.41 9.24
N LEU A 226 0.58 22.78 10.37
CA LEU A 226 0.11 22.40 11.70
C LEU A 226 -1.26 22.99 12.01
N ALA A 227 -1.47 24.27 11.72
CA ALA A 227 -2.77 24.93 11.92
C ALA A 227 -3.87 24.28 11.07
N TRP A 228 -3.56 23.89 9.82
CA TRP A 228 -4.50 23.17 8.97
C TRP A 228 -4.82 21.77 9.52
N GLN A 229 -3.81 21.03 9.99
CA GLN A 229 -4.00 19.72 10.62
C GLN A 229 -4.84 19.82 11.91
N GLU A 230 -4.56 20.80 12.76
CA GLU A 230 -5.32 21.06 14.00
C GLU A 230 -6.77 21.46 13.70
N ALA A 231 -6.99 22.37 12.75
CA ALA A 231 -8.33 22.81 12.35
C ALA A 231 -9.16 21.66 11.74
N ARG A 232 -8.50 20.76 11.02
CA ARG A 232 -9.12 19.57 10.44
C ARG A 232 -9.38 18.48 11.48
N GLY A 233 -8.48 18.31 12.45
CA GLY A 233 -8.57 17.29 13.50
C GLY A 233 -8.73 15.87 12.93
N ASN A 234 -9.42 15.00 13.68
CA ASN A 234 -9.70 13.61 13.28
C ASN A 234 -10.94 13.48 12.37
N LYS A 235 -11.32 14.52 11.63
CA LYS A 235 -12.52 14.49 10.80
C LYS A 235 -12.31 13.58 9.59
N ALA A 236 -13.20 12.60 9.45
CA ALA A 236 -13.39 11.86 8.22
C ALA A 236 -14.09 12.75 7.20
N ILE A 237 -13.59 12.79 5.96
CA ILE A 237 -14.25 13.45 4.83
C ILE A 237 -14.73 12.38 3.87
N ALA A 238 -16.04 12.35 3.63
CA ALA A 238 -16.65 11.56 2.59
C ALA A 238 -16.49 12.28 1.24
N VAL A 239 -15.94 11.56 0.27
CA VAL A 239 -15.79 11.98 -1.13
C VAL A 239 -16.75 11.13 -1.96
N PRO A 240 -17.65 11.73 -2.77
CA PRO A 240 -18.56 10.96 -3.59
C PRO A 240 -17.80 10.08 -4.61
N VAL A 241 -18.28 8.85 -4.80
CA VAL A 241 -17.78 7.91 -5.80
C VAL A 241 -18.81 7.82 -6.91
N TYR A 242 -18.39 8.06 -8.14
CA TYR A 242 -19.22 8.09 -9.34
C TYR A 242 -18.96 6.89 -10.27
N ASP A 243 -19.78 6.77 -11.30
CA ASP A 243 -19.47 5.96 -12.48
C ASP A 243 -18.39 6.60 -13.37
N GLN A 244 -18.07 5.94 -14.49
CA GLN A 244 -17.05 6.41 -15.45
C GLN A 244 -17.39 7.75 -16.10
N ASP A 245 -18.69 8.08 -16.19
CA ASP A 245 -19.17 9.35 -16.75
C ASP A 245 -19.10 10.48 -15.70
N GLY A 246 -18.90 10.15 -14.42
CA GLY A 246 -18.77 11.13 -13.36
C GLY A 246 -20.10 11.82 -13.01
N GLU A 247 -21.23 11.17 -13.33
CA GLU A 247 -22.57 11.74 -13.16
C GLU A 247 -23.36 11.02 -12.07
N ASN A 248 -23.33 9.69 -12.05
CA ASN A 248 -24.12 8.90 -11.11
C ASN A 248 -23.32 8.55 -9.86
N VAL A 249 -23.77 9.03 -8.69
CA VAL A 249 -23.17 8.68 -7.39
C VAL A 249 -23.47 7.22 -7.04
N LEU A 250 -22.42 6.42 -6.86
CA LEU A 250 -22.44 5.00 -6.53
C LEU A 250 -22.22 4.72 -5.04
N GLY A 251 -21.60 5.66 -4.32
CA GLY A 251 -21.26 5.57 -2.91
C GLY A 251 -20.33 6.68 -2.46
N GLU A 252 -19.62 6.47 -1.37
CA GLU A 252 -18.66 7.43 -0.81
C GLU A 252 -17.34 6.75 -0.47
N PHE A 253 -16.24 7.48 -0.63
CA PHE A 253 -14.89 7.11 -0.25
C PHE A 253 -14.44 8.02 0.88
N VAL A 254 -13.89 7.49 1.97
CA VAL A 254 -13.61 8.27 3.18
C VAL A 254 -12.12 8.51 3.36
N ILE A 255 -11.73 9.78 3.49
CA ILE A 255 -10.35 10.22 3.76
C ILE A 255 -10.27 10.79 5.19
N GLY A 256 -9.36 10.24 6.00
CA GLY A 256 -9.14 10.65 7.39
C GLY A 256 -10.05 9.95 8.41
N GLY A 257 -9.82 10.22 9.70
CA GLY A 257 -10.68 9.70 10.79
C GLY A 257 -10.40 8.26 11.21
N GLY A 258 -9.14 7.89 11.39
CA GLY A 258 -8.77 6.56 11.89
C GLY A 258 -9.39 6.24 13.25
N THR A 259 -10.49 5.49 13.25
CA THR A 259 -10.56 4.31 14.09
C THR A 259 -10.18 3.15 13.18
N ALA A 260 -9.05 2.51 13.48
CA ALA A 260 -8.84 1.17 12.97
C ALA A 260 -10.06 0.36 13.40
N TYR A 261 -10.79 -0.21 12.44
CA TYR A 261 -11.82 -1.20 12.72
C TYR A 261 -11.09 -2.41 13.35
N VAL A 262 -10.97 -2.42 14.68
CA VAL A 262 -10.64 -3.62 15.44
C VAL A 262 -11.98 -4.25 15.76
N GLU A 263 -12.47 -5.06 14.83
CA GLU A 263 -13.59 -5.94 15.13
C GLU A 263 -13.10 -6.98 16.15
N GLY A 264 -13.57 -6.87 17.40
CA GLY A 264 -13.45 -7.91 18.42
C GLY A 264 -12.20 -7.86 19.32
N ALA A 265 -12.05 -6.82 20.15
CA ALA A 265 -11.27 -6.93 21.38
C ALA A 265 -12.21 -7.30 22.55
N PRO A 266 -12.04 -8.47 23.21
CA PRO A 266 -12.77 -8.78 24.44
C PRO A 266 -12.44 -7.74 25.51
N THR A 267 -13.48 -7.18 26.10
CA THR A 267 -13.41 -6.23 27.20
C THR A 267 -13.14 -7.00 28.49
N GLU A 268 -11.88 -7.36 28.77
CA GLU A 268 -11.39 -7.64 30.13
C GLU A 268 -9.88 -7.98 30.07
N MET A 269 -9.04 -7.13 30.65
CA MET A 269 -7.68 -7.53 31.00
C MET A 269 -7.75 -8.37 32.28
N PRO A 270 -7.19 -9.59 32.32
CA PRO A 270 -6.98 -10.29 33.58
C PRO A 270 -5.97 -9.51 34.42
N SER A 271 -6.34 -9.20 35.66
CA SER A 271 -5.41 -8.70 36.68
C SER A 271 -4.24 -9.69 36.86
N GLU A 272 -3.02 -9.24 36.62
CA GLU A 272 -1.80 -10.02 36.89
C GLU A 272 -1.67 -10.31 38.41
N PRO A 273 -1.30 -11.55 38.80
CA PRO A 273 -1.10 -11.91 40.20
C PRO A 273 0.22 -11.35 40.77
N GLY A 274 0.18 -11.02 42.06
CA GLY A 274 1.16 -10.19 42.76
C GLY A 274 2.60 -10.70 42.79
N ARG A 275 3.52 -9.74 42.68
CA ARG A 275 4.96 -9.91 42.92
C ARG A 275 5.24 -9.81 44.44
N PRO A 276 5.99 -10.74 45.07
CA PRO A 276 6.28 -10.69 46.49
C PRO A 276 7.32 -9.61 46.84
N ALA A 277 7.17 -9.03 48.04
CA ALA A 277 7.99 -7.94 48.57
C ALA A 277 9.44 -8.39 48.89
N PRO A 278 10.44 -7.49 48.78
CA PRO A 278 11.83 -7.81 49.11
C PRO A 278 12.05 -7.93 50.63
N SER A 279 12.71 -9.01 51.04
CA SER A 279 13.11 -9.31 52.42
C SER A 279 14.17 -8.33 52.93
N ARG A 280 13.96 -7.76 54.12
CA ARG A 280 14.98 -7.06 54.89
C ARG A 280 16.00 -8.06 55.46
N ARG A 281 17.28 -7.83 55.20
CA ARG A 281 18.39 -8.06 56.13
C ARG A 281 19.40 -6.93 55.96
#